data_AF-A0A813RWG5-F1
#
_entry.id   AF-A0A813RWG5-F1
#
_cell.length_a   1.000
_cell.length_b   1.000
_cell.length_c   1.000
_cell.angle_alpha   90.00
_cell.angle_beta   90.00
_cell.angle_gamma   90.00
#
_symmetry.space_group_name_H-M   'P 1'
#
loop_
_entity.id
_entity.type
_entity.pdbx_description
1 polymer ?
#
loop_
_entity_poly.entity_id
_entity_poly.type
_entity_poly.pdbx_seq_one_letter_code
_entity_poly.pdbx_strand_id
1 'polypeptide(L)'
;MSNIIIDKTDEIQSYEDFLEDFKVDPSVTILSKNCLSLLNEYAQLNGHVLLFQVISQSGQNHQPIFAIAVLLDDRQFPAASASTKREASIQAGYKVLYQLCLDARQTQRFITDTNCTLFDRIASKILSTYRDLCLSVQLELIGCKVLAGFVLEEIDKQTLTVICLATGNKSVGGSVLSSQGLVVHDSHAEQLARRGFIRYLYQQIDYFQNNQESIFEKTTDDKLILKSTIRIHFYTSFAPCGDSALFTPRDKIVEATVKDEHDLYRTARVQGQLRSKIENGEGTIPTEIKSSILSLDAITNGKHIRHMSCSDKIFRWNVLGIQGALLSHIIQPIYLNSITIGFPFHYGHLCRALCCRLQDYFHSNPLPEPYRLNHPLIGHTKFKWKEEINRNTNSDDSLNWNIADNNIELIEPSTGKRKPNNEISRLCKSEIFQLYKNINTTDRKSYYQMKQTSSIYQQCKYQMFRGFELYYSTGWISKDPSLSMFL
;
A
#
# COMPACT_ATOMS: atom_id res chain seq x y z
N MET A 1 3.30 35.47 21.47
CA MET A 1 1.89 35.75 21.86
C MET A 1 1.13 35.84 20.55
N SER A 2 0.26 34.93 20.14
CA SER A 2 -0.61 33.98 20.84
C SER A 2 -0.76 32.75 19.94
N ASN A 3 -0.44 31.56 20.47
CA ASN A 3 -0.80 30.30 19.83
C ASN A 3 -2.32 30.19 19.87
N ILE A 4 -2.97 30.28 18.71
CA ILE A 4 -4.35 29.84 18.56
C ILE A 4 -4.28 28.31 18.52
N ILE A 5 -4.26 27.70 19.70
CA ILE A 5 -4.74 26.33 19.87
C ILE A 5 -6.24 26.46 19.71
N ILE A 6 -6.77 26.10 18.54
CA ILE A 6 -8.21 25.93 18.40
C ILE A 6 -8.53 24.68 19.21
N ASP A 7 -9.08 24.89 20.39
CA ASP A 7 -9.59 23.86 21.29
C ASP A 7 -10.87 23.29 20.65
N LYS A 8 -10.71 22.43 19.63
CA LYS A 8 -11.81 21.81 18.89
C LYS A 8 -12.50 20.67 19.65
N THR A 9 -12.08 20.37 20.88
CA THR A 9 -12.60 19.23 21.66
C THR A 9 -14.08 19.34 22.03
N ASP A 10 -14.68 20.54 21.92
CA ASP A 10 -16.08 20.78 22.29
C ASP A 10 -17.08 20.65 21.13
N GLU A 11 -16.64 20.52 19.87
CA GLU A 11 -17.54 20.51 18.70
C GLU A 11 -18.05 19.11 18.31
N ILE A 12 -17.40 18.02 18.73
CA ILE A 12 -17.84 16.65 18.35
C ILE A 12 -18.94 16.17 19.30
N GLN A 13 -20.20 16.24 18.84
CA GLN A 13 -21.38 15.83 19.59
C GLN A 13 -22.04 14.56 19.03
N SER A 14 -21.76 14.23 17.77
CA SER A 14 -22.35 13.10 17.05
C SER A 14 -21.31 12.27 16.28
N TYR A 15 -21.77 11.14 15.74
CA TYR A 15 -20.95 10.27 14.89
C TYR A 15 -20.65 10.95 13.54
N GLU A 16 -21.61 11.71 13.02
CA GLU A 16 -21.50 12.46 11.78
C GLU A 16 -20.43 13.56 11.88
N ASP A 17 -20.38 14.28 13.01
CA ASP A 17 -19.34 15.28 13.27
C ASP A 17 -17.95 14.63 13.30
N PHE A 18 -17.85 13.44 13.90
CA PHE A 18 -16.62 12.64 13.90
C PHE A 18 -16.22 12.19 12.48
N LEU A 19 -17.15 11.77 11.63
CA LEU A 19 -16.83 11.37 10.26
C LEU A 19 -16.40 12.55 9.38
N GLU A 20 -17.02 13.71 9.54
CA GLU A 20 -16.73 14.91 8.78
C GLU A 20 -15.33 15.46 9.10
N ASP A 21 -14.97 15.56 10.38
CA ASP A 21 -13.66 16.06 10.82
C ASP A 21 -12.50 15.15 10.36
N PHE A 22 -12.76 13.86 10.11
CA PHE A 22 -11.77 12.90 9.61
C PHE A 22 -11.90 12.58 8.12
N LYS A 23 -12.87 13.18 7.40
CA LYS A 23 -13.13 12.99 5.97
C LYS A 23 -13.32 11.51 5.58
N VAL A 24 -14.05 10.77 6.40
CA VAL A 24 -14.29 9.34 6.19
C VAL A 24 -15.54 9.14 5.33
N ASP A 25 -15.44 8.32 4.28
CA ASP A 25 -16.59 7.99 3.42
C ASP A 25 -17.68 7.27 4.25
N PRO A 26 -18.91 7.81 4.35
CA PRO A 26 -19.99 7.22 5.13
C PRO A 26 -20.32 5.77 4.72
N SER A 27 -20.05 5.40 3.46
CA SER A 27 -20.29 4.05 2.93
C SER A 27 -19.25 3.01 3.36
N VAL A 28 -18.09 3.45 3.88
CA VAL A 28 -17.00 2.60 4.39
C VAL A 28 -17.25 2.19 5.85
N THR A 29 -18.32 2.70 6.46
CA THR A 29 -18.75 2.36 7.82
C THR A 29 -19.12 0.87 7.93
N ILE A 30 -18.14 0.01 8.18
CA ILE A 30 -18.37 -1.25 8.88
C ILE A 30 -18.29 -0.93 10.38
N LEU A 31 -19.24 -0.15 10.88
CA LEU A 31 -19.61 -0.23 12.29
C LEU A 31 -20.72 -1.26 12.41
N SER A 32 -20.34 -2.53 12.36
CA SER A 32 -21.20 -3.57 12.93
C SER A 32 -21.19 -3.53 14.48
N LYS A 33 -20.36 -2.67 15.11
CA LYS A 33 -20.23 -2.52 16.56
C LYS A 33 -20.33 -1.07 17.05
N ASN A 34 -21.03 -0.92 18.18
CA ASN A 34 -21.22 0.32 18.95
C ASN A 34 -19.86 0.88 19.47
N CYS A 35 -19.65 2.22 19.44
CA CYS A 35 -18.44 2.90 19.94
C CYS A 35 -17.98 2.47 21.35
N LEU A 36 -18.92 2.09 22.22
CA LEU A 36 -18.62 1.56 23.56
C LEU A 36 -17.87 0.24 23.48
N SER A 37 -18.19 -0.60 22.50
CA SER A 37 -17.48 -1.85 22.24
C SER A 37 -16.05 -1.59 21.81
N LEU A 38 -15.82 -0.58 20.97
CA LEU A 38 -14.47 -0.22 20.50
C LEU A 38 -13.58 0.26 21.64
N LEU A 39 -14.11 1.11 22.52
CA LEU A 39 -13.37 1.56 23.70
C LEU A 39 -13.04 0.41 24.67
N ASN A 40 -14.01 -0.48 24.91
CA ASN A 40 -13.78 -1.65 25.74
C ASN A 40 -12.68 -2.54 25.16
N GLU A 41 -12.69 -2.76 23.85
CA GLU A 41 -11.65 -3.54 23.17
C GLU A 41 -10.29 -2.84 23.25
N TYR A 42 -10.21 -1.54 22.96
CA TYR A 42 -8.98 -0.76 23.09
C TYR A 42 -8.39 -0.86 24.50
N ALA A 43 -9.22 -0.72 25.54
CA ALA A 43 -8.75 -0.81 26.92
C ALA A 43 -8.23 -2.20 27.26
N GLN A 44 -8.97 -3.26 26.89
CA GLN A 44 -8.53 -4.65 27.08
C GLN A 44 -7.22 -4.95 26.36
N LEU A 45 -7.05 -4.48 25.12
CA LEU A 45 -5.85 -4.71 24.31
C LEU A 45 -4.60 -4.07 24.90
N ASN A 46 -4.74 -2.90 25.52
CA ASN A 46 -3.62 -2.14 26.08
C ASN A 46 -3.45 -2.37 27.59
N GLY A 47 -4.24 -3.27 28.19
CA GLY A 47 -4.19 -3.56 29.63
C GLY A 47 -4.71 -2.41 30.49
N HIS A 48 -5.51 -1.51 29.92
CA HIS A 48 -6.12 -0.39 30.62
C HIS A 48 -7.46 -0.79 31.26
N VAL A 49 -7.77 -0.17 32.39
CA VAL A 49 -9.07 -0.25 33.06
C VAL A 49 -10.00 0.81 32.49
N LEU A 50 -11.10 0.41 31.86
CA LEU A 50 -12.10 1.34 31.32
C LEU A 50 -13.32 1.44 32.23
N LEU A 51 -13.70 2.66 32.61
CA LEU A 51 -14.89 2.93 33.43
C LEU A 51 -15.72 4.07 32.83
N PHE A 52 -17.05 3.91 32.85
CA PHE A 52 -18.00 4.96 32.51
C PHE A 52 -18.65 5.45 33.80
N GLN A 53 -18.40 6.70 34.17
CA GLN A 53 -18.87 7.27 35.42
C GLN A 53 -19.91 8.36 35.14
N VAL A 54 -21.07 8.25 35.79
CA VAL A 54 -22.06 9.34 35.82
C VAL A 54 -21.54 10.41 36.77
N ILE A 55 -21.21 11.58 36.24
CA ILE A 55 -20.70 12.72 37.02
C ILE A 55 -21.85 13.50 37.62
N SER A 56 -22.93 13.69 36.87
CA SER A 56 -24.11 14.38 37.35
C SER A 56 -25.37 13.92 36.64
N GLN A 57 -26.49 14.00 37.36
CA GLN A 57 -27.83 13.87 36.80
C GLN A 57 -28.59 15.15 37.14
N SER A 58 -29.12 15.82 36.12
CA SER A 58 -29.88 17.06 36.25
C SER A 58 -31.15 16.99 35.41
N GLY A 59 -31.94 18.07 35.38
CA GLY A 59 -33.20 18.12 34.63
C GLY A 59 -34.42 17.63 35.42
N GLN A 60 -35.59 17.79 34.83
CA GLN A 60 -36.86 17.39 35.45
C GLN A 60 -37.04 15.87 35.32
N ASN A 61 -37.83 15.23 36.19
CA ASN A 61 -38.02 13.77 36.17
C ASN A 61 -38.49 13.20 34.82
N HIS A 62 -39.16 14.01 34.00
CA HIS A 62 -39.62 13.64 32.66
C HIS A 62 -38.69 14.09 31.53
N GLN A 63 -37.61 14.82 31.85
CA GLN A 63 -36.54 15.25 30.94
C GLN A 63 -35.19 15.25 31.69
N PRO A 64 -34.68 14.08 32.10
CA PRO A 64 -33.41 13.98 32.78
C PRO A 64 -32.26 14.23 31.80
N ILE A 65 -31.16 14.81 32.30
CA ILE A 65 -29.90 14.98 31.59
C ILE A 65 -28.82 14.27 32.41
N PHE A 66 -28.15 13.30 31.79
CA PHE A 66 -27.06 12.54 32.39
C PHE A 66 -25.74 13.00 31.81
N ALA A 67 -24.82 13.47 32.65
CA ALA A 67 -23.45 13.74 32.27
C ALA A 67 -22.57 12.53 32.63
N ILE A 68 -21.88 11.98 31.63
CA ILE A 68 -21.00 10.81 31.78
C ILE A 68 -19.59 11.19 31.33
N ALA A 69 -18.59 10.87 32.15
CA ALA A 69 -17.20 10.82 31.73
C ALA A 69 -16.72 9.38 31.64
N VAL A 70 -15.69 9.21 30.83
CA VAL A 70 -14.96 7.96 30.68
C VAL A 70 -13.62 8.11 31.36
N LEU A 71 -13.25 7.10 32.14
CA LEU A 71 -11.94 6.96 32.73
C LEU A 71 -11.23 5.78 32.06
N LEU A 72 -10.00 6.00 31.66
CA LEU A 72 -9.09 4.97 31.17
C LEU A 72 -7.86 4.99 32.10
N ASP A 73 -7.72 3.94 32.91
CA ASP A 73 -6.88 3.93 34.12
C ASP A 73 -7.18 5.17 35.00
N ASP A 74 -6.16 6.00 35.24
CA ASP A 74 -6.24 7.22 36.05
C ASP A 74 -6.61 8.46 35.21
N ARG A 75 -6.79 8.31 33.88
CA ARG A 75 -7.07 9.43 32.99
C ARG A 75 -8.57 9.60 32.76
N GLN A 76 -9.09 10.72 33.22
CA GLN A 76 -10.46 11.14 32.96
C GLN A 76 -10.54 11.98 31.67
N PHE A 77 -11.51 11.65 30.81
CA PHE A 77 -11.80 12.37 29.57
C PHE A 77 -12.99 13.33 29.73
N PRO A 78 -13.14 14.32 28.83
CA PRO A 78 -14.26 15.25 28.85
C PRO A 78 -15.61 14.54 28.89
N ALA A 79 -16.52 15.04 29.73
CA ALA A 79 -17.85 14.48 29.86
C ALA A 79 -18.74 14.79 28.64
N ALA A 80 -19.71 13.93 28.38
CA ALA A 80 -20.81 14.22 27.48
C ALA A 80 -22.14 14.11 28.22
N SER A 81 -23.12 14.92 27.80
CA SER A 81 -24.43 15.01 28.43
C SER A 81 -25.54 14.66 27.45
N ALA A 82 -26.43 13.75 27.84
CA ALA A 82 -27.57 13.37 27.01
C ALA A 82 -28.81 13.01 27.83
N SER A 83 -29.93 12.83 27.15
CA SER A 83 -31.23 12.50 27.75
C SER A 83 -31.27 11.12 28.39
N THR A 84 -30.39 10.22 27.97
CA THR A 84 -30.25 8.86 28.52
C THR A 84 -28.80 8.56 28.87
N LYS A 85 -28.58 7.71 29.88
CA LYS A 85 -27.23 7.23 30.23
C LYS A 85 -26.51 6.57 29.06
N ARG A 86 -27.24 5.78 28.24
CA ARG A 86 -26.65 5.08 27.09
C ARG A 86 -26.13 6.06 26.03
N GLU A 87 -26.91 7.08 25.71
CA GLU A 87 -26.54 8.10 24.73
C GLU A 87 -25.38 8.96 25.23
N ALA A 88 -25.41 9.36 26.50
CA ALA A 88 -24.31 10.09 27.13
C ALA A 88 -23.01 9.27 27.14
N SER A 89 -23.09 7.96 27.39
CA SER A 89 -21.93 7.06 27.29
C SER A 89 -21.39 6.98 25.87
N ILE A 90 -22.25 6.90 24.86
CA ILE A 90 -21.86 6.84 23.44
C ILE A 90 -21.14 8.12 23.03
N GLN A 91 -21.70 9.28 23.34
CA GLN A 91 -21.09 10.58 23.04
C GLN A 91 -19.76 10.78 23.78
N ALA A 92 -19.71 10.45 25.08
CA ALA A 92 -18.47 10.50 25.85
C ALA A 92 -17.43 9.54 25.26
N GLY A 93 -17.88 8.39 24.74
CA GLY A 93 -17.04 7.43 24.05
C GLY A 93 -16.40 8.00 22.78
N TYR A 94 -17.16 8.70 21.94
CA TYR A 94 -16.58 9.36 20.76
C TYR A 94 -15.54 10.41 21.13
N LYS A 95 -15.77 11.21 22.18
CA LYS A 95 -14.78 12.19 22.67
C LYS A 95 -13.48 11.53 23.13
N VAL A 96 -13.57 10.38 23.80
CA VAL A 96 -12.37 9.62 24.22
C VAL A 96 -11.62 9.08 23.03
N LEU A 97 -12.32 8.44 22.08
CA LEU A 97 -11.71 7.94 20.86
C LEU A 97 -11.00 9.07 20.11
N TYR A 98 -11.66 10.22 19.96
CA TYR A 98 -11.08 11.41 19.35
C TYR A 98 -9.82 11.88 20.07
N GLN A 99 -9.86 12.01 21.40
CA GLN A 99 -8.72 12.48 22.16
C GLN A 99 -7.55 11.49 22.11
N LEU A 100 -7.80 10.18 22.19
CA LEU A 100 -6.77 9.16 21.99
C LEU A 100 -6.14 9.27 20.59
N CYS A 101 -6.93 9.61 19.57
CA CYS A 101 -6.40 9.89 18.23
C CYS A 101 -5.50 11.12 18.22
N LEU A 102 -5.91 12.20 18.90
CA LEU A 102 -5.10 13.41 19.02
C LEU A 102 -3.80 13.16 19.79
N ASP A 103 -3.86 12.41 20.88
CA ASP A 103 -2.67 12.11 21.68
C ASP A 103 -1.70 11.26 20.89
N ALA A 104 -2.18 10.24 20.16
CA ALA A 104 -1.36 9.45 19.24
C ALA A 104 -0.67 10.31 18.16
N ARG A 105 -1.32 11.39 17.71
CA ARG A 105 -0.73 12.40 16.80
C ARG A 105 0.26 13.33 17.52
N GLN A 106 0.09 13.59 18.81
CA GLN A 106 1.00 14.45 19.60
C GLN A 106 2.26 13.71 20.07
N THR A 107 2.17 12.43 20.42
CA THR A 107 3.36 11.58 20.68
C THR A 107 4.26 11.43 19.43
N GLN A 108 3.75 11.77 18.24
CA GLN A 108 4.51 11.81 16.99
C GLN A 108 5.39 13.07 16.81
N ARG A 109 5.41 14.03 17.75
CA ARG A 109 6.27 15.24 17.61
C ARG A 109 7.75 15.06 17.93
N PHE A 110 8.21 13.90 18.39
CA PHE A 110 9.64 13.67 18.62
C PHE A 110 10.07 12.26 18.20
N ILE A 111 10.29 12.08 16.90
CA ILE A 111 11.44 11.27 16.44
C ILE A 111 12.35 12.19 15.65
N THR A 112 12.78 13.27 16.31
CA THR A 112 14.00 14.03 15.95
C THR A 112 15.21 13.37 16.62
N ASP A 113 15.27 12.03 16.59
CA ASP A 113 16.47 11.33 16.98
C ASP A 113 17.50 11.64 15.89
N THR A 114 18.56 12.37 16.24
CA THR A 114 19.67 12.72 15.33
C THR A 114 20.38 11.48 14.76
N ASN A 115 20.01 10.27 15.21
CA ASN A 115 20.53 8.97 14.80
C ASN A 115 19.56 8.12 13.94
N CYS A 116 18.43 8.67 13.46
CA CYS A 116 17.51 7.91 12.60
C CYS A 116 17.97 7.86 11.14
N THR A 117 18.05 6.64 10.57
CA THR A 117 18.39 6.46 9.16
C THR A 117 17.25 6.95 8.24
N LEU A 118 17.53 7.13 6.93
CA LEU A 118 16.47 7.39 5.94
C LEU A 118 15.37 6.32 6.00
N PHE A 119 15.76 5.05 6.12
CA PHE A 119 14.86 3.90 6.23
C PHE A 119 13.92 4.01 7.44
N ASP A 120 14.45 4.46 8.59
CA ASP A 120 13.65 4.68 9.79
C ASP A 120 12.66 5.82 9.63
N ARG A 121 13.07 6.94 9.01
CA ARG A 121 12.18 8.06 8.74
C ARG A 121 11.04 7.68 7.80
N ILE A 122 11.33 6.91 6.74
CA ILE A 122 10.33 6.38 5.80
C ILE A 122 9.33 5.47 6.52
N ALA A 123 9.84 4.47 7.26
CA ALA A 123 9.01 3.53 8.00
C ALA A 123 8.14 4.25 9.04
N SER A 124 8.72 5.17 9.82
CA SER A 124 8.00 5.96 10.82
C SER A 124 6.84 6.75 10.18
N LYS A 125 7.07 7.41 9.04
CA LYS A 125 6.01 8.15 8.33
C LYS A 125 4.88 7.25 7.86
N ILE A 126 5.20 6.10 7.26
CA ILE A 126 4.16 5.17 6.80
C ILE A 126 3.38 4.56 7.97
N LEU A 127 4.05 4.17 9.05
CA LEU A 127 3.40 3.61 10.24
C LEU A 127 2.49 4.65 10.91
N SER A 128 2.97 5.89 11.05
CA SER A 128 2.19 7.02 11.56
C SER A 128 0.94 7.26 10.71
N THR A 129 1.09 7.39 9.38
CA THR A 129 -0.06 7.56 8.48
C THR A 129 -1.01 6.38 8.54
N TYR A 130 -0.50 5.14 8.59
CA TYR A 130 -1.35 3.96 8.72
C TYR A 130 -2.18 3.99 10.01
N ARG A 131 -1.55 4.29 11.15
CA ARG A 131 -2.26 4.39 12.44
C ARG A 131 -3.32 5.47 12.40
N ASP A 132 -3.00 6.66 11.86
CA ASP A 132 -3.96 7.76 11.72
C ASP A 132 -5.18 7.36 10.85
N LEU A 133 -4.94 6.60 9.78
CA LEU A 133 -6.00 6.08 8.91
C LEU A 133 -6.84 5.00 9.60
N CYS A 134 -6.22 4.06 10.32
CA CYS A 134 -6.95 3.04 11.09
C CYS A 134 -7.85 3.67 12.16
N LEU A 135 -7.32 4.68 12.86
CA LEU A 135 -8.07 5.46 13.84
C LEU A 135 -9.26 6.18 13.20
N SER A 136 -9.09 6.76 12.01
CA SER A 136 -10.17 7.49 11.33
C SER A 136 -11.37 6.60 10.98
N VAL A 137 -11.16 5.35 10.57
CA VAL A 137 -12.25 4.48 10.10
C VAL A 137 -12.80 3.57 11.20
N GLN A 138 -12.34 3.73 12.45
CA GLN A 138 -12.73 2.85 13.58
C GLN A 138 -12.60 1.36 13.22
N LEU A 139 -11.66 1.03 12.34
CA LEU A 139 -11.44 -0.34 11.91
C LEU A 139 -10.84 -1.05 13.10
N GLU A 140 -11.53 -2.09 13.59
CA GLU A 140 -10.87 -3.25 14.20
C GLU A 140 -9.57 -3.42 13.42
N LEU A 141 -8.42 -3.32 14.11
CA LEU A 141 -7.10 -3.43 13.49
C LEU A 141 -7.12 -4.70 12.64
N ILE A 142 -7.40 -4.53 11.35
CA ILE A 142 -7.56 -5.59 10.38
C ILE A 142 -6.28 -6.40 10.51
N GLY A 143 -6.38 -7.73 10.54
CA GLY A 143 -5.30 -8.68 10.68
C GLY A 143 -4.29 -8.60 9.53
N CYS A 144 -3.68 -7.43 9.36
CA CYS A 144 -2.92 -7.00 8.23
C CYS A 144 -1.53 -7.56 8.39
N LYS A 145 -1.31 -8.72 7.77
CA LYS A 145 0.00 -9.39 7.86
C LYS A 145 1.11 -8.54 7.26
N VAL A 146 0.83 -7.75 6.22
CA VAL A 146 1.82 -6.92 5.52
C VAL A 146 1.24 -5.52 5.29
N LEU A 147 2.08 -4.49 5.47
CA LEU A 147 1.86 -3.09 5.15
C LEU A 147 2.92 -2.66 4.14
N ALA A 148 2.55 -1.91 3.12
CA ALA A 148 3.48 -1.33 2.16
C ALA A 148 3.03 0.07 1.74
N GLY A 149 3.95 0.89 1.26
CA GLY A 149 3.62 2.25 0.84
C GLY A 149 4.73 2.93 0.06
N PHE A 150 4.38 4.04 -0.58
CA PHE A 150 5.31 4.91 -1.30
C PHE A 150 5.42 6.26 -0.58
N VAL A 151 6.65 6.74 -0.43
CA VAL A 151 6.97 8.05 0.13
C VAL A 151 7.71 8.85 -0.92
N LEU A 152 7.30 10.11 -1.08
CA LEU A 152 7.99 11.09 -1.89
C LEU A 152 8.91 11.93 -1.00
N GLU A 153 10.18 12.03 -1.38
CA GLU A 153 11.14 12.97 -0.82
C GLU A 153 11.28 14.16 -1.77
N GLU A 154 11.04 15.36 -1.26
CA GLU A 154 11.38 16.60 -1.94
C GLU A 154 12.65 17.17 -1.32
N ILE A 155 13.76 17.05 -2.05
CA ILE A 155 15.13 17.28 -1.54
C ILE A 155 15.29 18.70 -1.02
N ASP A 156 14.82 19.69 -1.77
CA ASP A 156 15.00 21.11 -1.43
C ASP A 156 14.23 21.51 -0.17
N LYS A 157 13.03 20.93 0.02
CA LYS A 157 12.20 21.16 1.20
C LYS A 157 12.57 20.24 2.37
N GLN A 158 13.39 19.22 2.13
CA GLN A 158 13.74 18.17 3.09
C GLN A 158 12.51 17.46 3.68
N THR A 159 11.44 17.33 2.88
CA THR A 159 10.17 16.76 3.32
C THR A 159 9.97 15.35 2.80
N LEU A 160 9.43 14.48 3.67
CA LEU A 160 8.95 13.14 3.32
C LEU A 160 7.43 13.09 3.42
N THR A 161 6.76 12.82 2.30
CA THR A 161 5.31 12.78 2.18
C THR A 161 4.85 11.38 1.79
N VAL A 162 3.97 10.77 2.58
CA VAL A 162 3.38 9.47 2.24
C VAL A 162 2.36 9.68 1.11
N ILE A 163 2.62 9.07 -0.04
CA ILE A 163 1.78 9.21 -1.23
C ILE A 163 0.67 8.17 -1.23
N CYS A 164 0.99 6.95 -0.83
CA CYS A 164 0.02 5.88 -0.71
C CYS A 164 0.51 4.80 0.23
N LEU A 165 -0.44 4.05 0.77
CA LEU A 165 -0.17 2.83 1.52
C LEU A 165 -1.27 1.82 1.32
N ALA A 166 -0.95 0.56 1.57
CA ALA A 166 -1.91 -0.52 1.51
C ALA A 166 -1.49 -1.68 2.42
N THR A 167 -2.46 -2.49 2.80
CA THR A 167 -2.25 -3.76 3.50
C THR A 167 -2.74 -4.92 2.68
N GLY A 168 -2.32 -6.13 3.04
CA GLY A 168 -2.85 -7.37 2.48
C GLY A 168 -1.77 -8.37 2.05
N ASN A 169 -2.17 -9.63 1.94
CA ASN A 169 -1.27 -10.75 1.69
C ASN A 169 -1.93 -11.90 0.90
N LYS A 170 -3.07 -11.63 0.24
CA LYS A 170 -3.83 -12.61 -0.53
C LYS A 170 -4.08 -12.14 -1.96
N SER A 171 -4.40 -13.09 -2.83
CA SER A 171 -4.73 -12.84 -4.24
C SER A 171 -6.02 -13.57 -4.58
N VAL A 172 -6.76 -13.08 -5.57
CA VAL A 172 -8.00 -13.73 -6.00
C VAL A 172 -7.74 -15.09 -6.63
N GLY A 173 -8.68 -16.00 -6.43
CA GLY A 173 -8.74 -17.28 -7.13
C GLY A 173 -9.21 -17.16 -8.57
N GLY A 174 -9.19 -18.27 -9.29
CA GLY A 174 -9.54 -18.32 -10.72
C GLY A 174 -11.00 -17.99 -11.03
N SER A 175 -11.93 -18.38 -10.15
CA SER A 175 -13.38 -18.33 -10.36
C SER A 175 -13.97 -16.91 -10.44
N VAL A 176 -13.28 -15.91 -9.90
CA VAL A 176 -13.77 -14.52 -9.84
C VAL A 176 -13.14 -13.62 -10.91
N LEU A 177 -12.32 -14.17 -11.80
CA LEU A 177 -11.68 -13.39 -12.85
C LEU A 177 -12.73 -12.89 -13.87
N SER A 178 -12.53 -11.67 -14.34
CA SER A 178 -13.44 -10.99 -15.25
C SER A 178 -12.67 -10.45 -16.46
N SER A 179 -13.27 -10.56 -17.64
CA SER A 179 -12.75 -10.00 -18.90
C SER A 179 -12.90 -8.47 -18.99
N GLN A 180 -13.69 -7.88 -18.10
CA GLN A 180 -13.99 -6.44 -18.04
C GLN A 180 -12.99 -5.66 -17.17
N GLY A 181 -12.03 -6.32 -16.53
CA GLY A 181 -10.99 -5.64 -15.74
C GLY A 181 -11.47 -5.03 -14.42
N LEU A 182 -12.62 -5.46 -13.91
CA LEU A 182 -13.30 -4.94 -12.73
C LEU A 182 -12.78 -5.49 -11.39
N VAL A 183 -11.90 -6.49 -11.45
CA VAL A 183 -11.41 -7.23 -10.27
C VAL A 183 -9.94 -6.95 -10.04
N VAL A 184 -9.60 -6.67 -8.78
CA VAL A 184 -8.21 -6.57 -8.33
C VAL A 184 -7.65 -7.97 -8.14
N HIS A 185 -6.75 -8.36 -9.04
CA HIS A 185 -6.24 -9.73 -9.06
C HIS A 185 -5.30 -10.09 -7.90
N ASP A 186 -4.55 -9.12 -7.39
CA ASP A 186 -3.51 -9.35 -6.40
C ASP A 186 -3.58 -8.23 -5.37
N SER A 187 -4.04 -8.59 -4.18
CA SER A 187 -4.29 -7.71 -3.05
C SER A 187 -3.16 -7.77 -2.02
N HIS A 188 -1.96 -8.22 -2.43
CA HIS A 188 -0.80 -7.99 -1.58
C HIS A 188 -0.50 -6.50 -1.46
N ALA A 189 -0.13 -6.09 -0.25
CA ALA A 189 0.15 -4.71 0.13
C ALA A 189 1.03 -3.98 -0.90
N GLU A 190 2.12 -4.59 -1.35
CA GLU A 190 3.07 -3.97 -2.28
C GLU A 190 2.40 -3.67 -3.64
N GLN A 191 1.51 -4.56 -4.09
CA GLN A 191 0.84 -4.44 -5.38
C GLN A 191 -0.29 -3.41 -5.34
N LEU A 192 -1.04 -3.35 -4.24
CA LEU A 192 -2.07 -2.34 -4.01
C LEU A 192 -1.44 -0.95 -3.85
N ALA A 193 -0.38 -0.82 -3.05
CA ALA A 193 0.35 0.43 -2.87
C ALA A 193 0.83 0.98 -4.22
N ARG A 194 1.42 0.14 -5.08
CA ARG A 194 1.82 0.58 -6.42
C ARG A 194 0.64 1.07 -7.27
N ARG A 195 -0.52 0.40 -7.21
CA ARG A 195 -1.71 0.85 -7.94
C ARG A 195 -2.19 2.21 -7.43
N GLY A 196 -2.16 2.43 -6.11
CA GLY A 196 -2.42 3.75 -5.51
C GLY A 196 -1.41 4.80 -5.98
N PHE A 197 -0.13 4.44 -6.07
CA PHE A 197 0.91 5.33 -6.60
C PHE A 197 0.66 5.72 -8.07
N ILE A 198 0.21 4.76 -8.90
CA ILE A 198 -0.15 5.04 -10.30
C ILE A 198 -1.31 6.05 -10.39
N ARG A 199 -2.31 5.98 -9.50
CA ARG A 199 -3.38 6.98 -9.45
C ARG A 199 -2.85 8.37 -9.10
N TYR A 200 -1.93 8.47 -8.15
CA TYR A 200 -1.22 9.70 -7.86
C TYR A 200 -0.46 10.25 -9.07
N LEU A 201 0.23 9.41 -9.83
CA LEU A 201 0.89 9.87 -11.07
C LEU A 201 -0.10 10.46 -12.07
N TYR A 202 -1.29 9.87 -12.24
CA TYR A 202 -2.33 10.44 -13.10
C TYR A 202 -2.79 11.81 -12.62
N GLN A 203 -3.02 11.99 -11.32
CA GLN A 203 -3.34 13.31 -10.75
C GLN A 203 -2.22 14.32 -11.01
N GLN A 204 -0.96 13.92 -10.87
CA GLN A 204 0.18 14.80 -11.09
C GLN A 204 0.34 15.20 -12.57
N ILE A 205 -0.05 14.32 -13.50
CA ILE A 205 -0.10 14.65 -14.93
C ILE A 205 -1.23 15.65 -15.20
N ASP A 206 -2.41 15.44 -14.61
CA ASP A 206 -3.53 16.38 -14.72
C ASP A 206 -3.16 17.76 -14.15
N TYR A 207 -2.50 17.82 -12.99
CA TYR A 207 -1.96 19.07 -12.43
C TYR A 207 -0.99 19.74 -13.39
N PHE A 208 -0.07 18.98 -14.00
CA PHE A 208 0.86 19.51 -14.99
C PHE A 208 0.13 20.10 -16.20
N GLN A 209 -0.86 19.39 -16.76
CA GLN A 209 -1.65 19.84 -17.92
C GLN A 209 -2.47 21.09 -17.63
N ASN A 210 -2.93 21.26 -16.39
CA ASN A 210 -3.70 22.42 -15.93
C ASN A 210 -2.82 23.56 -15.34
N ASN A 211 -1.50 23.53 -15.56
CA ASN A 211 -0.54 24.52 -15.04
C ASN A 211 -0.57 24.68 -13.50
N GLN A 212 -0.87 23.60 -12.77
CA GLN A 212 -0.79 23.52 -11.32
C GLN A 212 0.57 22.95 -10.88
N GLU A 213 0.89 23.04 -9.59
CA GLU A 213 2.14 22.49 -9.05
C GLU A 213 2.15 20.96 -9.20
N SER A 214 3.08 20.47 -10.01
CA SER A 214 3.28 19.05 -10.30
C SER A 214 4.71 18.61 -9.97
N ILE A 215 4.89 17.31 -9.68
CA ILE A 215 6.20 16.68 -9.55
C ILE A 215 6.93 16.51 -10.89
N PHE A 216 6.26 16.78 -12.00
CA PHE A 216 6.78 16.59 -13.35
C PHE A 216 7.33 17.87 -13.96
N GLU A 217 8.28 17.68 -14.88
CA GLU A 217 8.74 18.68 -15.84
C GLU A 217 8.79 18.08 -17.25
N LYS A 218 8.82 18.94 -18.26
CA LYS A 218 8.79 18.52 -19.67
C LYS A 218 10.20 18.21 -20.18
N THR A 219 10.36 17.09 -20.88
CA THR A 219 11.62 16.76 -21.57
C THR A 219 11.64 17.31 -23.00
N THR A 220 12.79 17.21 -23.65
CA THR A 220 12.97 17.55 -25.07
C THR A 220 12.10 16.70 -26.00
N ASP A 221 11.73 15.49 -25.57
CA ASP A 221 11.00 14.51 -26.37
C ASP A 221 9.48 14.57 -26.14
N ASP A 222 8.98 15.71 -25.65
CA ASP A 222 7.57 15.96 -25.27
C ASP A 222 6.99 15.03 -24.19
N LYS A 223 7.78 14.15 -23.58
CA LYS A 223 7.39 13.35 -22.42
C LYS A 223 7.60 14.13 -21.13
N LEU A 224 6.94 13.67 -20.07
CA LEU A 224 7.20 14.19 -18.72
C LEU A 224 8.24 13.35 -18.00
N ILE A 225 9.10 14.00 -17.24
CA ILE A 225 10.08 13.38 -16.33
C ILE A 225 9.86 13.92 -14.93
N LEU A 226 10.20 13.14 -13.90
CA LEU A 226 10.22 13.67 -12.55
C LEU A 226 11.26 14.77 -12.43
N LYS A 227 10.91 15.85 -11.73
CA LYS A 227 11.87 16.89 -11.36
C LYS A 227 13.05 16.27 -10.62
N SER A 228 14.26 16.78 -10.87
CA SER A 228 15.50 16.31 -10.25
C SER A 228 15.52 16.39 -8.72
N THR A 229 14.65 17.23 -8.14
CA THR A 229 14.47 17.45 -6.70
C THR A 229 13.57 16.41 -6.04
N ILE A 230 12.98 15.50 -6.81
CA ILE A 230 12.01 14.50 -6.33
C ILE A 230 12.66 13.12 -6.30
N ARG A 231 12.54 12.43 -5.16
CA ARG A 231 12.91 11.01 -5.03
C ARG A 231 11.73 10.18 -4.54
N ILE A 232 11.66 8.94 -5.01
CA ILE A 232 10.59 8.00 -4.70
C ILE A 232 11.14 6.84 -3.88
N HIS A 233 10.55 6.62 -2.72
CA HIS A 233 10.95 5.59 -1.78
C HIS A 233 9.80 4.60 -1.58
N PHE A 234 10.13 3.31 -1.52
CA PHE A 234 9.18 2.25 -1.24
C PHE A 234 9.45 1.64 0.13
N TYR A 235 8.39 1.28 0.84
CA TYR A 235 8.44 0.56 2.11
C TYR A 235 7.57 -0.68 2.03
N THR A 236 8.03 -1.77 2.64
CA THR A 236 7.20 -2.92 2.98
C THR A 236 7.59 -3.46 4.35
N SER A 237 6.59 -3.71 5.20
CA SER A 237 6.79 -4.22 6.56
C SER A 237 7.33 -5.64 6.56
N PHE A 238 7.11 -6.39 5.48
CA PHE A 238 7.74 -7.69 5.27
C PHE A 238 8.55 -7.80 3.98
N ALA A 239 9.58 -8.64 4.00
CA ALA A 239 10.30 -9.01 2.77
C ALA A 239 9.29 -9.54 1.74
N PRO A 240 9.31 -9.02 0.49
CA PRO A 240 8.35 -9.40 -0.53
C PRO A 240 8.31 -10.91 -0.75
N CYS A 241 7.13 -11.49 -0.89
CA CYS A 241 7.03 -12.93 -1.12
C CYS A 241 7.77 -13.33 -2.42
N GLY A 242 8.41 -14.49 -2.42
CA GLY A 242 9.22 -14.96 -3.55
C GLY A 242 10.70 -15.14 -3.17
N ASP A 243 11.60 -14.75 -4.06
CA ASP A 243 13.06 -14.95 -3.91
C ASP A 243 13.66 -14.18 -2.73
N SER A 244 13.06 -13.04 -2.37
CA SER A 244 13.50 -12.22 -1.22
C SER A 244 13.36 -12.94 0.12
N ALA A 245 12.46 -13.91 0.22
CA ALA A 245 12.20 -14.67 1.44
C ALA A 245 12.94 -16.04 1.46
N LEU A 246 13.73 -16.36 0.44
CA LEU A 246 14.49 -17.61 0.36
C LEU A 246 15.87 -17.50 1.02
N PHE A 247 15.89 -17.38 2.35
CA PHE A 247 17.12 -17.43 3.13
C PHE A 247 16.90 -18.18 4.44
N THR A 248 17.99 -18.64 5.03
CA THR A 248 18.01 -19.36 6.30
C THR A 248 18.80 -18.54 7.33
N PRO A 249 18.53 -18.70 8.64
CA PRO A 249 19.31 -18.03 9.68
C PRO A 249 20.82 -18.35 9.69
N ARG A 250 21.26 -19.34 8.88
CA ARG A 250 22.66 -19.75 8.74
C ARG A 250 23.39 -19.03 7.61
N ASP A 251 22.67 -18.31 6.75
CA ASP A 251 23.28 -17.55 5.66
C ASP A 251 24.19 -16.46 6.25
N LYS A 252 25.34 -16.21 5.60
CA LYS A 252 26.34 -15.26 6.10
C LYS A 252 25.75 -13.85 6.06
N ILE A 253 25.99 -13.10 7.14
CA ILE A 253 25.66 -11.68 7.17
C ILE A 253 26.46 -10.98 6.06
N VAL A 254 25.73 -10.34 5.15
CA VAL A 254 26.29 -9.46 4.13
C VAL A 254 25.92 -8.05 4.53
N GLU A 255 26.92 -7.21 4.78
CA GLU A 255 26.70 -5.80 5.07
C GLU A 255 26.31 -5.03 3.82
N ALA A 256 25.52 -3.98 4.00
CA ALA A 256 25.22 -3.06 2.92
C ALA A 256 26.49 -2.31 2.53
N THR A 257 26.96 -2.49 1.30
CA THR A 257 28.08 -1.71 0.79
C THR A 257 27.60 -0.28 0.48
N VAL A 258 28.42 0.71 0.82
CA VAL A 258 28.13 2.14 0.51
C VAL A 258 28.31 2.41 -1.00
N LYS A 259 28.95 1.51 -1.73
CA LYS A 259 29.15 1.61 -3.18
C LYS A 259 28.03 0.88 -3.92
N ASP A 260 27.55 1.48 -5.01
CA ASP A 260 26.50 1.01 -5.93
C ASP A 260 26.78 -0.37 -6.61
N GLU A 261 27.81 -1.09 -6.16
CA GLU A 261 28.17 -2.42 -6.63
C GLU A 261 27.54 -3.45 -5.68
N HIS A 262 26.36 -3.92 -6.06
CA HIS A 262 25.74 -5.08 -5.42
C HIS A 262 26.38 -6.37 -5.93
N ASP A 263 27.14 -7.06 -5.08
CA ASP A 263 27.60 -8.41 -5.41
C ASP A 263 26.44 -9.41 -5.38
N LEU A 264 26.35 -10.24 -6.42
CA LEU A 264 25.28 -11.21 -6.55
C LEU A 264 25.42 -12.34 -5.51
N TYR A 265 24.72 -12.20 -4.39
CA TYR A 265 24.72 -13.21 -3.33
C TYR A 265 23.87 -14.43 -3.68
N ARG A 266 24.48 -15.62 -3.83
CA ARG A 266 23.78 -16.90 -4.01
C ARG A 266 24.40 -17.99 -3.14
N THR A 267 23.56 -18.72 -2.42
CA THR A 267 23.94 -19.91 -1.63
C THR A 267 23.35 -21.21 -2.19
N ALA A 268 22.33 -21.14 -3.06
CA ALA A 268 21.72 -22.30 -3.67
C ALA A 268 21.27 -22.03 -5.13
N ARG A 269 21.22 -23.09 -5.96
CA ARG A 269 20.80 -22.99 -7.37
C ARG A 269 19.35 -22.52 -7.56
N VAL A 270 18.49 -22.76 -6.59
CA VAL A 270 17.07 -22.36 -6.62
C VAL A 270 16.86 -20.85 -6.43
N GLN A 271 17.89 -20.12 -5.99
CA GLN A 271 17.82 -18.69 -5.77
C GLN A 271 17.98 -17.91 -7.07
N GLY A 272 17.22 -16.82 -7.18
CA GLY A 272 17.11 -15.97 -8.36
C GLY A 272 16.07 -16.46 -9.38
N GLN A 273 15.56 -17.70 -9.27
CA GLN A 273 14.48 -18.21 -10.11
C GLN A 273 13.18 -17.43 -9.89
N LEU A 274 12.35 -17.34 -10.93
CA LEU A 274 11.02 -16.77 -10.84
C LEU A 274 10.10 -17.68 -10.03
N ARG A 275 9.15 -17.06 -9.31
CA ARG A 275 8.22 -17.77 -8.43
C ARG A 275 6.79 -17.28 -8.62
N SER A 276 5.85 -18.18 -8.37
CA SER A 276 4.42 -17.90 -8.41
C SER A 276 3.77 -18.21 -7.08
N LYS A 277 2.78 -17.38 -6.73
CA LYS A 277 1.93 -17.55 -5.55
C LYS A 277 1.07 -18.79 -5.72
N ILE A 278 0.94 -19.54 -4.63
CA ILE A 278 0.04 -20.69 -4.56
C ILE A 278 -1.38 -20.15 -4.33
N GLU A 279 -2.37 -20.65 -5.07
CA GLU A 279 -3.77 -20.29 -4.83
C GLU A 279 -4.19 -20.74 -3.43
N ASN A 280 -4.92 -19.88 -2.70
CA ASN A 280 -5.34 -20.09 -1.31
C ASN A 280 -4.20 -20.33 -0.30
N GLY A 281 -2.95 -20.00 -0.66
CA GLY A 281 -1.79 -20.08 0.21
C GLY A 281 -0.98 -18.79 0.24
N GLU A 282 -0.09 -18.67 1.24
CA GLU A 282 0.78 -17.49 1.43
C GLU A 282 2.20 -17.73 0.88
N GLY A 283 2.49 -18.99 0.50
CA GLY A 283 3.77 -19.41 -0.06
C GLY A 283 3.91 -19.16 -1.56
N THR A 284 5.11 -19.44 -2.07
CA THR A 284 5.41 -19.37 -3.50
C THR A 284 6.14 -20.63 -3.96
N ILE A 285 5.98 -20.99 -5.23
CA ILE A 285 6.67 -22.10 -5.89
C ILE A 285 7.45 -21.60 -7.12
N PRO A 286 8.61 -22.21 -7.46
CA PRO A 286 9.33 -21.89 -8.70
C PRO A 286 8.44 -22.01 -9.94
N THR A 287 8.69 -21.20 -10.96
CA THR A 287 8.03 -21.32 -12.26
C THR A 287 8.89 -22.08 -13.26
N GLU A 288 8.23 -22.68 -14.25
CA GLU A 288 8.87 -23.42 -15.35
C GLU A 288 8.82 -22.59 -16.64
N ILE A 289 9.74 -22.82 -17.58
CA ILE A 289 9.74 -22.13 -18.90
C ILE A 289 8.44 -22.40 -19.65
N LYS A 290 7.93 -23.64 -19.59
CA LYS A 290 6.67 -24.05 -20.24
C LYS A 290 5.42 -23.56 -19.51
N SER A 291 5.52 -22.55 -18.64
CA SER A 291 4.33 -21.97 -18.01
C SER A 291 3.45 -21.34 -19.10
N SER A 292 2.56 -22.14 -19.65
CA SER A 292 1.61 -21.75 -20.67
C SER A 292 0.75 -20.62 -20.13
N ILE A 293 0.41 -19.68 -21.01
CA ILE A 293 -0.70 -18.77 -20.75
C ILE A 293 -1.89 -19.65 -20.37
N LEU A 294 -2.32 -19.57 -19.11
CA LEU A 294 -3.52 -20.26 -18.66
C LEU A 294 -4.71 -19.56 -19.30
N SER A 295 -5.31 -20.20 -20.30
CA SER A 295 -6.53 -19.69 -20.92
C SER A 295 -7.64 -19.57 -19.88
N LEU A 296 -8.55 -18.61 -20.08
CA LEU A 296 -9.67 -18.42 -19.17
C LEU A 296 -10.50 -19.71 -19.03
N ASP A 297 -10.75 -20.42 -20.12
CA ASP A 297 -11.46 -21.70 -20.11
C ASP A 297 -10.76 -22.75 -19.25
N ALA A 298 -9.42 -22.80 -19.29
CA ALA A 298 -8.68 -23.75 -18.47
C ALA A 298 -8.79 -23.40 -16.98
N ILE A 299 -8.82 -22.12 -16.64
CA ILE A 299 -9.02 -21.65 -15.25
C ILE A 299 -10.44 -21.99 -14.78
N THR A 300 -11.45 -21.70 -15.60
CA THR A 300 -12.85 -22.02 -15.31
C THR A 300 -13.06 -23.54 -15.14
N ASN A 301 -12.33 -24.36 -15.90
CA ASN A 301 -12.34 -25.82 -15.80
C ASN A 301 -11.43 -26.36 -14.67
N GLY A 302 -11.08 -25.54 -13.68
CA GLY A 302 -10.43 -25.99 -12.45
C GLY A 302 -8.90 -25.94 -12.45
N LYS A 303 -8.25 -25.36 -13.48
CA LYS A 303 -6.80 -25.08 -13.36
C LYS A 303 -6.54 -23.88 -12.47
N HIS A 304 -5.64 -24.06 -11.52
CA HIS A 304 -5.26 -23.02 -10.58
C HIS A 304 -4.61 -21.81 -11.29
N ILE A 305 -5.10 -20.61 -10.97
CA ILE A 305 -4.44 -19.38 -11.43
C ILE A 305 -3.13 -19.17 -10.66
N ARG A 306 -2.08 -18.83 -11.40
CA ARG A 306 -0.79 -18.47 -10.82
C ARG A 306 -0.51 -16.99 -11.00
N HIS A 307 -0.22 -16.31 -9.90
CA HIS A 307 0.21 -14.91 -9.89
C HIS A 307 1.71 -14.86 -9.60
N MET A 308 2.47 -14.02 -10.30
CA MET A 308 3.90 -13.85 -10.00
C MET A 308 4.11 -13.32 -8.57
N SER A 309 5.24 -13.69 -7.96
CA SER A 309 5.61 -13.27 -6.61
C SER A 309 5.86 -11.76 -6.50
N CYS A 310 5.79 -11.20 -5.29
CA CYS A 310 6.01 -9.77 -5.09
C CYS A 310 7.47 -9.38 -5.37
N SER A 311 8.44 -10.22 -5.02
CA SER A 311 9.86 -9.98 -5.36
C SER A 311 10.06 -9.88 -6.88
N ASP A 312 9.40 -10.75 -7.66
CA ASP A 312 9.51 -10.74 -9.12
C ASP A 312 8.86 -9.51 -9.74
N LYS A 313 7.74 -9.06 -9.18
CA LYS A 313 7.07 -7.84 -9.62
C LYS A 313 7.86 -6.59 -9.29
N ILE A 314 8.47 -6.51 -8.10
CA ILE A 314 9.33 -5.39 -7.72
C ILE A 314 10.60 -5.36 -8.59
N PHE A 315 11.22 -6.52 -8.85
CA PHE A 315 12.32 -6.62 -9.82
C PHE A 315 11.91 -6.06 -11.18
N ARG A 316 10.72 -6.42 -11.66
CA ARG A 316 10.18 -5.88 -12.91
C ARG A 316 10.01 -4.36 -12.88
N TRP A 317 9.71 -3.76 -11.73
CA TRP A 317 9.66 -2.30 -11.60
C TRP A 317 11.05 -1.68 -11.71
N ASN A 318 12.07 -2.34 -11.19
CA ASN A 318 13.47 -1.93 -11.34
C ASN A 318 14.01 -2.10 -12.77
N VAL A 319 13.27 -2.75 -13.68
CA VAL A 319 13.64 -2.80 -15.11
C VAL A 319 12.77 -1.86 -15.94
N LEU A 320 11.45 -1.92 -15.76
CA LEU A 320 10.48 -1.24 -16.63
C LEU A 320 9.92 0.07 -16.03
N GLY A 321 10.41 0.46 -14.86
CA GLY A 321 9.82 1.51 -14.05
C GLY A 321 8.49 1.12 -13.40
N ILE A 322 8.12 1.86 -12.35
CA ILE A 322 6.91 1.61 -11.55
C ILE A 322 5.62 2.03 -12.28
N GLN A 323 5.68 2.95 -13.24
CA GLN A 323 4.52 3.55 -13.94
C GLN A 323 3.73 2.56 -14.82
N GLY A 324 4.41 1.59 -15.43
CA GLY A 324 3.80 0.62 -16.33
C GLY A 324 3.47 1.15 -17.74
N ALA A 325 2.98 0.23 -18.59
CA ALA A 325 2.88 0.43 -20.04
C ALA A 325 1.94 1.54 -20.52
N LEU A 326 0.90 1.88 -19.76
CA LEU A 326 -0.02 2.96 -20.16
C LEU A 326 0.68 4.31 -20.00
N LEU A 327 1.17 4.58 -18.79
CA LEU A 327 1.86 5.81 -18.46
C LEU A 327 3.16 6.01 -19.26
N SER A 328 3.82 4.95 -19.73
CA SER A 328 5.03 5.10 -20.56
C SER A 328 4.81 5.78 -21.92
N HIS A 329 3.57 6.00 -22.35
CA HIS A 329 3.26 6.88 -23.49
C HIS A 329 3.48 8.36 -23.15
N ILE A 330 3.22 8.75 -21.89
CA ILE A 330 3.16 10.15 -21.44
C ILE A 330 4.43 10.54 -20.67
N ILE A 331 4.97 9.61 -19.88
CA ILE A 331 6.09 9.88 -18.96
C ILE A 331 7.27 8.95 -19.21
N GLN A 332 8.48 9.41 -18.86
CA GLN A 332 9.68 8.57 -18.79
C GLN A 332 9.60 7.56 -17.62
N PRO A 333 10.41 6.47 -17.65
CA PRO A 333 10.39 5.47 -16.60
C PRO A 333 10.73 6.06 -15.23
N ILE A 334 9.87 5.78 -14.24
CA ILE A 334 10.12 6.17 -12.85
C ILE A 334 10.72 4.98 -12.11
N TYR A 335 11.84 5.18 -11.45
CA TYR A 335 12.54 4.18 -10.66
C TYR A 335 12.53 4.53 -9.17
N LEU A 336 12.68 3.50 -8.34
CA LEU A 336 12.80 3.68 -6.89
C LEU A 336 14.21 4.14 -6.53
N ASN A 337 14.31 5.13 -5.65
CA ASN A 337 15.58 5.55 -5.06
C ASN A 337 15.95 4.67 -3.86
N SER A 338 14.96 4.21 -3.08
CA SER A 338 15.20 3.24 -2.02
C SER A 338 14.05 2.26 -1.79
N ILE A 339 14.38 1.12 -1.21
CA ILE A 339 13.45 0.09 -0.73
C ILE A 339 13.76 -0.16 0.76
N THR A 340 12.81 0.20 1.61
CA THR A 340 12.85 -0.03 3.05
C THR A 340 12.11 -1.32 3.39
N ILE A 341 12.78 -2.22 4.11
CA ILE A 341 12.22 -3.51 4.52
C ILE A 341 12.11 -3.57 6.04
N GLY A 342 10.94 -3.97 6.53
CA GLY A 342 10.70 -4.25 7.95
C GLY A 342 11.31 -5.58 8.40
N PHE A 343 10.75 -6.71 7.97
CA PHE A 343 11.26 -8.03 8.40
C PHE A 343 10.86 -9.19 7.45
N PRO A 344 11.63 -10.26 7.32
CA PRO A 344 13.03 -10.34 7.68
C PRO A 344 13.90 -9.53 6.74
N PHE A 345 15.13 -9.25 7.17
CA PHE A 345 16.09 -8.53 6.36
C PHE A 345 17.36 -9.34 6.16
N HIS A 346 17.73 -9.55 4.91
CA HIS A 346 19.05 -10.02 4.52
C HIS A 346 19.46 -9.29 3.24
N TYR A 347 20.48 -8.44 3.34
CA TYR A 347 20.90 -7.55 2.26
C TYR A 347 21.18 -8.32 0.95
N GLY A 348 22.07 -9.32 0.98
CA GLY A 348 22.40 -10.11 -0.22
C GLY A 348 21.21 -10.76 -0.93
N HIS A 349 20.28 -11.41 -0.19
CA HIS A 349 19.09 -12.01 -0.80
C HIS A 349 18.13 -10.95 -1.35
N LEU A 350 17.98 -9.81 -0.66
CA LEU A 350 17.14 -8.71 -1.13
C LEU A 350 17.70 -8.05 -2.39
N CYS A 351 19.01 -7.76 -2.44
CA CYS A 351 19.67 -7.20 -3.62
C CYS A 351 19.53 -8.14 -4.82
N ARG A 352 19.83 -9.44 -4.66
CA ARG A 352 19.61 -10.46 -5.70
C ARG A 352 18.16 -10.44 -6.19
N ALA A 353 17.20 -10.59 -5.28
CA ALA A 353 15.80 -10.79 -5.61
C ALA A 353 15.16 -9.55 -6.27
N LEU A 354 15.51 -8.35 -5.80
CA LEU A 354 14.83 -7.10 -6.15
C LEU A 354 15.51 -6.32 -7.28
N CYS A 355 16.81 -6.49 -7.55
CA CYS A 355 17.47 -5.77 -8.64
C CYS A 355 18.64 -6.50 -9.33
N CYS A 356 19.40 -7.38 -8.69
CA CYS A 356 20.72 -7.77 -9.24
C CYS A 356 20.71 -9.03 -10.11
N ARG A 357 19.66 -9.86 -10.02
CA ARG A 357 19.70 -11.21 -10.61
C ARG A 357 19.81 -11.29 -12.14
N LEU A 358 19.60 -10.21 -12.91
CA LEU A 358 19.86 -10.16 -14.36
C LEU A 358 20.94 -9.14 -14.75
N GLN A 359 21.79 -8.71 -13.81
CA GLN A 359 22.83 -7.71 -14.08
C GLN A 359 23.77 -8.13 -15.22
N ASP A 360 24.32 -9.34 -15.17
CA ASP A 360 25.21 -9.88 -16.22
C ASP A 360 24.51 -9.98 -17.58
N TYR A 361 23.23 -10.39 -17.58
CA TYR A 361 22.43 -10.47 -18.80
C TYR A 361 22.28 -9.11 -19.48
N PHE A 362 21.94 -8.06 -18.71
CA PHE A 362 21.77 -6.71 -19.24
C PHE A 362 23.09 -6.01 -19.55
N HIS A 363 24.21 -6.41 -18.94
CA HIS A 363 25.54 -5.97 -19.37
C HIS A 363 25.82 -6.43 -20.81
N SER A 364 25.44 -7.66 -21.15
CA SER A 364 25.63 -8.22 -22.50
C SER A 364 24.50 -7.86 -23.47
N ASN A 365 23.33 -7.49 -22.96
CA ASN A 365 22.12 -7.16 -23.73
C ASN A 365 21.50 -5.87 -23.16
N PRO A 366 22.10 -4.68 -23.43
CA PRO A 366 21.60 -3.43 -22.88
C PRO A 366 20.14 -3.17 -23.22
N LEU A 367 19.41 -2.61 -22.25
CA LEU A 367 18.03 -2.19 -22.44
C LEU A 367 17.98 -0.96 -23.35
N PRO A 368 16.95 -0.83 -24.21
CA PRO A 368 16.69 0.41 -24.94
C PRO A 368 16.50 1.61 -23.99
N GLU A 369 17.16 2.73 -24.29
CA GLU A 369 16.93 4.00 -23.60
C GLU A 369 15.45 4.41 -23.64
N PRO A 370 14.91 5.05 -22.59
CA PRO A 370 15.56 5.44 -21.33
C PRO A 370 15.49 4.35 -20.23
N TYR A 371 15.27 3.08 -20.58
CA TYR A 371 15.13 2.00 -19.60
C TYR A 371 16.49 1.46 -19.18
N ARG A 372 16.60 1.12 -17.89
CA ARG A 372 17.81 0.54 -17.29
C ARG A 372 17.45 -0.46 -16.19
N LEU A 373 18.44 -1.25 -15.79
CA LEU A 373 18.38 -2.00 -14.56
C LEU A 373 18.69 -1.06 -13.39
N ASN A 374 17.68 -0.76 -12.58
CA ASN A 374 17.80 0.10 -11.41
C ASN A 374 18.25 -0.70 -10.18
N HIS A 375 19.25 -0.17 -9.47
CA HIS A 375 19.72 -0.68 -8.20
C HIS A 375 19.38 0.34 -7.09
N PRO A 376 18.19 0.25 -6.47
CA PRO A 376 17.81 1.17 -5.41
C PRO A 376 18.64 0.90 -4.14
N LEU A 377 18.74 1.91 -3.26
CA LEU A 377 19.26 1.69 -1.91
C LEU A 377 18.33 0.73 -1.16
N ILE A 378 18.85 -0.38 -0.67
CA ILE A 378 18.06 -1.36 0.10
C ILE A 378 18.50 -1.30 1.56
N GLY A 379 17.55 -1.07 2.46
CA GLY A 379 17.85 -0.94 3.88
C GLY A 379 16.76 -1.46 4.80
N HIS A 380 17.18 -1.67 6.03
CA HIS A 380 16.36 -2.18 7.11
C HIS A 380 15.89 -1.03 7.98
N THR A 381 14.69 -1.15 8.54
CA THR A 381 14.23 -0.23 9.59
C THR A 381 14.28 -0.88 10.96
N LYS A 382 14.53 -0.07 12.00
CA LYS A 382 14.40 -0.51 13.40
C LYS A 382 12.94 -0.63 13.86
N PHE A 383 11.98 -0.04 13.15
CA PHE A 383 10.56 -0.10 13.52
C PHE A 383 9.96 -1.48 13.25
N LYS A 384 9.39 -2.09 14.28
CA LYS A 384 8.79 -3.43 14.20
C LYS A 384 7.28 -3.34 13.98
N TRP A 385 6.85 -3.72 12.78
CA TRP A 385 5.42 -3.91 12.47
C TRP A 385 4.75 -5.03 13.28
N LYS A 386 5.51 -6.04 13.72
CA LYS A 386 4.97 -7.23 14.42
C LYS A 386 4.29 -6.93 15.75
N GLU A 387 4.59 -5.81 16.40
CA GLU A 387 3.98 -5.41 17.69
C GLU A 387 2.63 -4.69 17.48
N GLU A 388 2.29 -4.31 16.24
CA GLU A 388 1.03 -3.65 15.88
C GLU A 388 -0.02 -4.60 15.25
N ILE A 389 0.37 -5.85 14.96
CA ILE A 389 -0.55 -6.86 14.41
C ILE A 389 -1.34 -7.47 15.58
N ASN A 390 -2.61 -7.08 15.70
CA ASN A 390 -3.56 -7.80 16.54
C ASN A 390 -3.89 -9.14 15.85
N ARG A 391 -3.32 -10.25 16.36
CA ARG A 391 -3.54 -11.60 15.79
C ARG A 391 -4.95 -12.14 16.01
N ASN A 392 -5.81 -11.40 16.72
CA ASN A 392 -7.14 -11.85 17.13
C ASN A 392 -8.27 -11.49 16.15
N THR A 393 -8.00 -10.74 15.08
CA THR A 393 -9.02 -10.43 14.07
C THR A 393 -8.96 -11.41 12.90
N ASN A 394 -10.08 -12.09 12.61
CA ASN A 394 -10.23 -13.04 11.50
C ASN A 394 -10.41 -12.38 10.11
N SER A 395 -10.22 -11.06 9.97
CA SER A 395 -10.39 -10.39 8.68
C SER A 395 -9.11 -10.47 7.85
N ASP A 396 -9.25 -11.05 6.65
CA ASP A 396 -8.22 -11.06 5.61
C ASP A 396 -8.30 -9.84 4.68
N ASP A 397 -9.08 -8.81 5.04
CA ASP A 397 -9.34 -7.67 4.17
C ASP A 397 -8.08 -6.85 3.91
N SER A 398 -8.03 -6.23 2.73
CA SER A 398 -6.88 -5.44 2.28
C SER A 398 -7.26 -3.96 2.19
N LEU A 399 -6.59 -3.14 2.99
CA LEU A 399 -6.78 -1.69 2.99
C LEU A 399 -5.95 -1.05 1.88
N ASN A 400 -6.47 -0.01 1.24
CA ASN A 400 -5.66 0.90 0.44
C ASN A 400 -6.05 2.36 0.65
N TRP A 401 -5.05 3.23 0.66
CA TRP A 401 -5.18 4.68 0.70
C TRP A 401 -4.15 5.32 -0.22
N ASN A 402 -4.51 6.43 -0.85
CA ASN A 402 -3.59 7.27 -1.59
C ASN A 402 -4.00 8.74 -1.47
N ILE A 403 -3.02 9.62 -1.51
CA ILE A 403 -3.19 11.07 -1.33
C ILE A 403 -4.04 11.71 -2.43
N ALA A 404 -4.08 11.12 -3.63
CA ALA A 404 -4.81 11.69 -4.76
C ALA A 404 -6.33 11.62 -4.60
N ASP A 405 -6.81 10.49 -4.10
CA ASP A 405 -8.22 10.30 -3.78
C ASP A 405 -8.57 10.72 -2.34
N ASN A 406 -7.57 10.74 -1.46
CA ASN A 406 -7.65 11.02 -0.02
C ASN A 406 -8.64 10.17 0.80
N ASN A 407 -9.23 9.12 0.21
CA ASN A 407 -10.16 8.21 0.89
C ASN A 407 -9.57 6.83 1.10
N ILE A 408 -10.05 6.10 2.10
CA ILE A 408 -9.69 4.70 2.37
C ILE A 408 -10.66 3.78 1.62
N GLU A 409 -10.14 2.69 1.09
CA GLU A 409 -10.94 1.63 0.48
C GLU A 409 -10.51 0.27 1.05
N LEU A 410 -11.49 -0.54 1.46
CA LEU A 410 -11.28 -1.94 1.86
C LEU A 410 -11.62 -2.87 0.70
N ILE A 411 -10.71 -3.77 0.37
CA ILE A 411 -10.87 -4.80 -0.65
C ILE A 411 -10.95 -6.16 0.02
N GLU A 412 -11.97 -6.92 -0.30
CA GLU A 412 -12.03 -8.34 0.07
C GLU A 412 -11.17 -9.16 -0.91
N PRO A 413 -10.10 -9.84 -0.48
CA PRO A 413 -9.19 -10.49 -1.43
C PRO A 413 -9.74 -11.71 -2.15
N SER A 414 -10.81 -12.34 -1.63
CA SER A 414 -11.45 -13.48 -2.30
C SER A 414 -12.23 -13.04 -3.54
N THR A 415 -12.79 -11.83 -3.54
CA THR A 415 -13.57 -11.25 -4.66
C THR A 415 -12.77 -10.23 -5.47
N GLY A 416 -11.75 -9.62 -4.86
CA GLY A 416 -10.95 -8.53 -5.44
C GLY A 416 -11.75 -7.24 -5.65
N LYS A 417 -12.81 -7.05 -4.87
CA LYS A 417 -13.77 -5.94 -4.94
C LYS A 417 -13.94 -5.27 -3.56
N ARG A 418 -14.58 -4.11 -3.54
CA ARG A 418 -14.74 -3.28 -2.34
C ARG A 418 -15.70 -3.91 -1.34
N LYS A 419 -15.40 -3.80 -0.04
CA LYS A 419 -16.37 -4.01 1.04
C LYS A 419 -17.07 -2.71 1.45
N PRO A 420 -18.31 -2.79 1.99
CA PRO A 420 -19.13 -4.00 2.16
C PRO A 420 -19.94 -4.40 0.91
N ASN A 421 -20.05 -3.52 -0.09
CA ASN A 421 -21.05 -3.63 -1.15
C ASN A 421 -20.64 -4.45 -2.38
N ASN A 422 -19.44 -5.03 -2.40
CA ASN A 422 -18.88 -5.74 -3.56
C ASN A 422 -18.78 -4.83 -4.82
N GLU A 423 -18.53 -3.54 -4.60
CA GLU A 423 -18.34 -2.53 -5.65
C GLU A 423 -16.97 -2.63 -6.31
N ILE A 424 -16.80 -1.97 -7.45
CA ILE A 424 -15.54 -1.96 -8.19
C ILE A 424 -14.51 -1.13 -7.40
N SER A 425 -13.31 -1.70 -7.25
CA SER A 425 -12.18 -1.00 -6.64
C SER A 425 -11.63 0.08 -7.58
N ARG A 426 -11.29 1.25 -7.03
CA ARG A 426 -10.56 2.32 -7.76
C ARG A 426 -9.19 1.86 -8.27
N LEU A 427 -8.68 0.76 -7.72
CA LEU A 427 -7.41 0.14 -8.07
C LEU A 427 -7.57 -0.95 -9.14
N CYS A 428 -8.78 -1.28 -9.61
CA CYS A 428 -8.97 -2.26 -10.67
C CYS A 428 -8.42 -1.76 -12.03
N LYS A 429 -8.33 -2.64 -13.03
CA LYS A 429 -7.75 -2.23 -14.32
C LYS A 429 -8.64 -1.24 -15.07
N SER A 430 -9.96 -1.40 -14.97
CA SER A 430 -10.94 -0.55 -15.65
C SER A 430 -10.84 0.90 -15.15
N GLU A 431 -10.88 1.12 -13.84
CA GLU A 431 -10.74 2.44 -13.22
C GLU A 431 -9.41 3.13 -13.57
N ILE A 432 -8.29 2.39 -13.52
CA ILE A 432 -6.98 2.91 -13.93
C ILE A 432 -6.94 3.24 -15.43
N PHE A 433 -7.64 2.48 -16.27
CA PHE A 433 -7.70 2.79 -17.70
C PHE A 433 -8.57 4.01 -17.99
N GLN A 434 -9.62 4.22 -17.20
CA GLN A 434 -10.45 5.41 -17.32
C GLN A 434 -9.65 6.68 -17.03
N LEU A 435 -8.77 6.67 -16.03
CA LEU A 435 -7.83 7.77 -15.78
C LEU A 435 -6.92 8.03 -17.00
N TYR A 436 -6.41 6.98 -17.64
CA TYR A 436 -5.61 7.13 -18.86
C TYR A 436 -6.39 7.79 -20.00
N LYS A 437 -7.63 7.35 -20.21
CA LYS A 437 -8.51 7.90 -21.27
C LYS A 437 -8.87 9.35 -21.04
N ASN A 438 -9.04 9.77 -19.79
CA ASN A 438 -9.33 11.17 -19.48
C ASN A 438 -8.19 12.10 -19.92
N ILE A 439 -6.95 11.60 -19.92
CA ILE A 439 -5.77 12.33 -20.40
C ILE A 439 -5.60 12.19 -21.92
N ASN A 440 -5.93 11.02 -22.47
CA ASN A 440 -5.76 10.71 -23.89
C ASN A 440 -7.10 10.21 -24.50
N THR A 441 -7.95 11.17 -24.88
CA THR A 441 -9.38 10.97 -25.12
C THR A 441 -9.73 10.41 -26.51
N THR A 442 -8.79 10.34 -27.45
CA THR A 442 -9.10 10.08 -28.86
C THR A 442 -8.97 8.62 -29.30
N ASP A 443 -8.41 7.73 -28.46
CA ASP A 443 -8.09 6.36 -28.88
C ASP A 443 -9.18 5.34 -28.50
N ARG A 444 -9.67 4.59 -29.49
CA ARG A 444 -10.70 3.54 -29.32
C ARG A 444 -10.11 2.14 -29.07
N LYS A 445 -8.79 2.02 -28.87
CA LYS A 445 -8.12 0.75 -28.55
C LYS A 445 -8.57 0.18 -27.20
N SER A 446 -8.62 -1.15 -27.10
CA SER A 446 -8.83 -1.83 -25.82
C SER A 446 -7.66 -1.61 -24.86
N TYR A 447 -7.88 -1.87 -23.56
CA TYR A 447 -6.83 -1.77 -22.54
C TYR A 447 -5.59 -2.59 -22.89
N TYR A 448 -5.76 -3.79 -23.45
CA TYR A 448 -4.68 -4.63 -23.92
C TYR A 448 -3.94 -3.99 -25.10
N GLN A 449 -4.68 -3.59 -26.15
CA GLN A 449 -4.10 -3.00 -27.37
C GLN A 449 -3.32 -1.74 -27.06
N MET A 450 -3.87 -0.83 -26.23
CA MET A 450 -3.19 0.38 -25.79
C MET A 450 -1.89 0.06 -25.05
N LYS A 451 -1.83 -1.02 -24.27
CA LYS A 451 -0.56 -1.41 -23.64
C LYS A 451 0.45 -1.92 -24.66
N GLN A 452 0.01 -2.59 -25.72
CA GLN A 452 0.91 -3.10 -26.75
C GLN A 452 1.51 -2.00 -27.62
N THR A 453 0.85 -0.85 -27.77
CA THR A 453 1.39 0.29 -28.54
C THR A 453 2.60 0.94 -27.89
N SER A 454 2.86 0.70 -26.60
CA SER A 454 4.09 1.13 -25.94
C SER A 454 5.27 0.22 -26.33
N SER A 455 5.75 0.37 -27.57
CA SER A 455 6.72 -0.53 -28.21
C SER A 455 8.00 -0.73 -27.39
N ILE A 456 8.66 0.36 -26.98
CA ILE A 456 9.91 0.31 -26.19
C ILE A 456 9.68 -0.39 -24.85
N TYR A 457 8.57 -0.08 -24.15
CA TYR A 457 8.22 -0.75 -22.89
C TYR A 457 8.02 -2.26 -23.09
N GLN A 458 7.32 -2.67 -24.15
CA GLN A 458 7.09 -4.09 -24.44
C GLN A 458 8.37 -4.81 -24.86
N GLN A 459 9.26 -4.15 -25.60
CA GLN A 459 10.57 -4.68 -25.98
C GLN A 459 11.44 -4.94 -24.74
N CYS A 460 11.56 -3.96 -23.84
CA CYS A 460 12.30 -4.11 -22.58
C CYS A 460 11.72 -5.24 -21.73
N LYS A 461 10.38 -5.33 -21.67
CA LYS A 461 9.68 -6.40 -20.94
C LYS A 461 9.98 -7.78 -21.53
N TYR A 462 9.99 -7.91 -22.85
CA TYR A 462 10.33 -9.15 -23.54
C TYR A 462 11.79 -9.55 -23.29
N GLN A 463 12.74 -8.61 -23.39
CA GLN A 463 14.14 -8.85 -23.06
C GLN A 463 14.31 -9.34 -21.62
N MET A 464 13.62 -8.71 -20.65
CA MET A 464 13.64 -9.15 -19.26
C MET A 464 13.13 -10.59 -19.09
N PHE A 465 12.02 -10.96 -19.76
CA PHE A 465 11.49 -12.33 -19.70
C PHE A 465 12.47 -13.34 -20.29
N ARG A 466 13.06 -13.02 -21.44
CA ARG A 466 14.08 -13.84 -22.09
C ARG A 466 15.34 -14.01 -21.23
N GLY A 467 15.74 -12.97 -20.50
CA GLY A 467 16.84 -13.05 -19.53
C GLY A 467 16.61 -14.12 -18.46
N PHE A 468 15.40 -14.20 -17.90
CA PHE A 468 15.06 -15.24 -16.92
C PHE A 468 15.04 -16.65 -17.53
N GLU A 469 14.53 -16.80 -18.74
CA GLU A 469 14.53 -18.09 -19.44
C GLU A 469 15.94 -18.61 -19.68
N LEU A 470 16.86 -17.72 -20.10
CA LEU A 470 18.24 -18.07 -20.42
C LEU A 470 19.11 -18.32 -19.18
N TYR A 471 19.04 -17.45 -18.16
CA TYR A 471 19.95 -17.50 -17.00
C TYR A 471 19.44 -18.41 -15.86
N TYR A 472 18.13 -18.62 -15.77
CA TYR A 472 17.52 -19.33 -14.64
C TYR A 472 16.64 -20.50 -15.06
N SER A 473 16.48 -20.73 -16.37
CA SER A 473 15.62 -21.77 -16.92
C SER A 473 14.19 -21.71 -16.35
N THR A 474 13.65 -20.50 -16.24
CA THR A 474 12.36 -20.20 -15.60
C THR A 474 11.57 -19.17 -16.41
N GLY A 475 10.25 -19.30 -16.47
CA GLY A 475 9.38 -18.49 -17.33
C GLY A 475 8.50 -17.52 -16.54
N TRP A 476 8.26 -16.32 -17.10
CA TRP A 476 7.30 -15.39 -16.51
C TRP A 476 5.86 -15.79 -16.84
N ILE A 477 5.04 -16.02 -15.81
CA ILE A 477 3.63 -16.37 -15.97
C ILE A 477 2.83 -15.12 -16.37
N SER A 478 2.34 -15.11 -17.61
CA SER A 478 1.42 -14.10 -18.12
C SER A 478 -0.02 -14.61 -18.08
N LYS A 479 -0.96 -13.69 -17.80
CA LYS A 479 -2.40 -13.99 -17.84
C LYS A 479 -2.91 -13.95 -19.27
N ASP A 480 -4.00 -14.66 -19.53
CA ASP A 480 -4.73 -14.61 -20.80
C ASP A 480 -5.00 -13.16 -21.23
N PRO A 481 -4.60 -12.75 -22.45
CA PRO A 481 -4.91 -11.44 -23.02
C PRO A 481 -6.40 -11.08 -22.96
N SER A 482 -7.31 -12.06 -23.06
CA SER A 482 -8.76 -11.85 -23.00
C SER A 482 -9.21 -11.12 -21.73
N LEU A 483 -8.50 -11.30 -20.60
CA LEU A 483 -8.73 -10.59 -19.33
C LEU A 483 -8.38 -9.09 -19.36
N SER A 484 -7.99 -8.59 -20.52
CA SER A 484 -7.53 -7.22 -20.75
C SER A 484 -8.09 -6.62 -22.05
N MET A 485 -9.00 -7.31 -22.75
CA MET A 485 -9.54 -6.87 -24.05
C MET A 485 -10.75 -5.92 -23.94
N PHE A 486 -11.07 -5.43 -22.74
CA PHE A 486 -12.14 -4.47 -22.53
C PHE A 486 -11.78 -3.06 -23.02
N LEU A 487 -12.82 -2.31 -23.38
CA LEU A 487 -12.71 -0.91 -23.80
C LEU A 487 -12.63 0.00 -22.61
#